data_AF-A0AAU6X3H7-F1
#
_entry.id   AF-A0AAU6X3H7-F1
#
_cell.length_a   1.000
_cell.length_b   1.000
_cell.length_c   1.000
_cell.angle_alpha   90.00
_cell.angle_beta   90.00
_cell.angle_gamma   90.00
#
_symmetry.space_group_name_H-M   'P 1'
#
loop_
_entity.id
_entity.type
_entity.pdbx_description
1 polymer ?
#
loop_
_entity_poly.entity_id
_entity_poly.type
_entity_poly.pdbx_seq_one_letter_code
_entity_poly.pdbx_strand_id
1 'polypeptide(L)'
;MAHKIFKKSCVVLLLLCLFCEAYSQETINITSFGGSPNSYSDVIPAINRALGYCKGKKNITIYFPKGRYDFFPREGSSNTVGMSVYKQNGVTIDGGDSEFIFHGKMQIANVDSSTNIALRNFTVDWDRPFTSQCQVVGVTDTYLDVKIDREAYPYQIEKDTILFTGEGWKLPVLKMYGTLYDKLNKEVVYNTWDAPLGNIFQNKAEQLAGGVVRFHGKPNIKPEIGTYVALFHIRYGNVGVYIQNSKDVLLQDVKIYYTLGFGLRGERTENITMRNASICVNDQKGRVFSCTADATNFVNCKGVIKVENCAHTGQGDDFINIHGRNMAITKIAGPSTVEFKDARLTTVGDSVWFINKTTAQRGEIRVVSSVKKNKDNYALTFTSPVPSNVNAGDFAENKTWTAGLELRRCKVLKRNRARGLLVTTPKRVVIEDNYFRTAGTAILIEGDLNFWFEAGATTNLQIKNNVFENCLTSGNKNGNRGEWGEAVITITPSHQPQNSSTEPYHKNIRITNNQFKVFDSPLVRAVSVRGLYFDNNRIVKTEKYTPYTWQKSAFLLDGCREVEITRNKLDDKYTTRDVAISHMENSDVKIPDGLFKVNLNATR
;
A
#
# COMPACT_ATOMS: atom_id res chain seq x y z
N MET A 1 -61.80 17.64 -33.27
CA MET A 1 -60.36 17.31 -33.09
C MET A 1 -59.89 17.67 -31.67
N ALA A 2 -60.58 17.24 -30.59
CA ALA A 2 -60.21 17.68 -29.23
C ALA A 2 -60.65 16.78 -28.04
N HIS A 3 -61.00 15.50 -28.24
CA HIS A 3 -61.53 14.67 -27.13
C HIS A 3 -61.00 13.22 -27.04
N LYS A 4 -59.98 12.84 -27.83
CA LYS A 4 -59.38 11.49 -27.79
C LYS A 4 -57.91 11.43 -27.36
N ILE A 5 -57.29 12.57 -27.04
CA ILE A 5 -55.86 12.63 -26.66
C ILE A 5 -55.65 12.74 -25.14
N PHE A 6 -56.68 13.08 -24.36
CA PHE A 6 -56.53 13.33 -22.92
C PHE A 6 -56.59 12.07 -22.02
N LYS A 7 -57.05 10.91 -22.51
CA LYS A 7 -57.12 9.69 -21.69
C LYS A 7 -55.89 8.78 -21.77
N LYS A 8 -54.99 8.96 -22.75
CA LYS A 8 -53.75 8.16 -22.84
C LYS A 8 -52.57 8.80 -22.10
N SER A 9 -52.56 10.12 -21.90
CA SER A 9 -51.47 10.79 -21.19
C SER A 9 -51.55 10.66 -19.67
N CYS A 10 -52.73 10.54 -19.08
CA CYS A 10 -52.87 10.34 -17.62
C CYS A 10 -52.54 8.92 -17.16
N VAL A 11 -52.72 7.90 -18.02
CA VAL A 11 -52.38 6.50 -17.68
C VAL A 11 -50.87 6.25 -17.79
N VAL A 12 -50.17 6.94 -18.70
CA VAL A 12 -48.70 6.88 -18.79
C VAL A 12 -48.03 7.65 -17.64
N LEU A 13 -48.61 8.75 -17.17
CA LEU A 13 -48.09 9.44 -15.98
C LEU A 13 -48.34 8.67 -14.67
N LEU A 14 -49.45 7.93 -14.54
CA LEU A 14 -49.70 7.10 -13.35
C LEU A 14 -48.85 5.82 -13.32
N LEU A 15 -48.48 5.26 -14.47
CA LEU A 15 -47.60 4.08 -14.54
C LEU A 15 -46.11 4.41 -14.41
N LEU A 16 -45.69 5.64 -14.70
CA LEU A 16 -44.33 6.14 -14.44
C LEU A 16 -44.08 6.54 -12.98
N CYS A 17 -45.13 6.72 -12.18
CA CYS A 17 -45.02 6.94 -10.73
C CYS A 17 -44.99 5.63 -9.90
N LEU A 18 -45.15 4.46 -10.52
CA LEU A 18 -45.16 3.15 -9.83
C LEU A 18 -43.80 2.44 -9.77
N PHE A 19 -42.72 3.08 -10.24
CA PHE A 19 -41.34 2.58 -10.09
C PHE A 19 -40.37 3.62 -9.52
N CYS A 20 -40.87 4.60 -8.77
CA CYS A 20 -40.06 5.19 -7.72
C CYS A 20 -40.18 4.29 -6.49
N GLU A 21 -39.39 3.22 -6.44
CA GLU A 21 -38.97 2.71 -5.14
C GLU A 21 -38.22 3.87 -4.48
N ALA A 22 -38.93 4.68 -3.70
CA ALA A 22 -38.31 5.49 -2.67
C ALA A 22 -37.60 4.48 -1.76
N TYR A 23 -36.33 4.21 -2.05
CA TYR A 23 -35.49 3.37 -1.22
C TYR A 23 -35.31 4.10 0.11
N SER A 24 -36.26 3.93 1.01
CA SER A 24 -36.13 4.34 2.40
C SER A 24 -34.96 3.57 2.99
N GLN A 25 -33.83 4.24 3.18
CA GLN A 25 -32.71 3.67 3.91
C GLN A 25 -33.14 3.53 5.37
N GLU A 26 -33.28 2.28 5.84
CA GLU A 26 -33.60 2.02 7.25
C GLU A 26 -32.36 2.34 8.09
N THR A 27 -32.49 3.20 9.10
CA THR A 27 -31.41 3.44 10.06
C THR A 27 -31.77 2.79 11.37
N ILE A 28 -30.91 1.87 11.83
CA ILE A 28 -31.01 1.24 13.15
C ILE A 28 -29.89 1.75 14.03
N ASN A 29 -30.20 2.03 15.30
CA ASN A 29 -29.23 2.56 16.25
C ASN A 29 -28.54 1.42 17.00
N ILE A 30 -27.21 1.48 17.12
CA ILE A 30 -26.44 0.45 17.86
C ILE A 30 -26.87 0.34 19.33
N THR A 31 -27.38 1.42 19.93
CA THR A 31 -27.92 1.44 21.30
C THR A 31 -29.14 0.53 21.46
N SER A 32 -29.98 0.38 20.42
CA SER A 32 -31.10 -0.57 20.41
C SER A 32 -30.65 -2.03 20.46
N PHE A 33 -29.37 -2.28 20.16
CA PHE A 33 -28.72 -3.58 20.27
C PHE A 33 -27.77 -3.66 21.47
N GLY A 34 -27.80 -2.70 22.40
CA GLY A 34 -27.00 -2.70 23.63
C GLY A 34 -25.58 -2.12 23.49
N GLY A 35 -25.27 -1.42 22.40
CA GLY A 35 -24.01 -0.69 22.25
C GLY A 35 -24.15 0.74 22.76
N SER A 36 -23.78 0.99 24.01
CA SER A 36 -23.85 2.33 24.62
C SER A 36 -22.56 3.13 24.39
N PRO A 37 -22.64 4.41 23.99
CA PRO A 37 -21.46 5.26 23.90
C PRO A 37 -20.85 5.52 25.28
N ASN A 38 -19.53 5.63 25.35
CA ASN A 38 -18.75 5.94 26.55
C ASN A 38 -18.94 4.96 27.72
N SER A 39 -19.42 3.74 27.46
CA SER A 39 -19.61 2.72 28.51
C SER A 39 -18.33 1.98 28.88
N TYR A 40 -17.27 2.08 28.05
CA TYR A 40 -16.03 1.31 28.18
C TYR A 40 -16.22 -0.23 28.13
N SER A 41 -17.43 -0.68 27.77
CA SER A 41 -17.77 -2.10 27.64
C SER A 41 -17.58 -2.58 26.21
N ASP A 42 -17.33 -3.88 26.04
CA ASP A 42 -17.19 -4.49 24.71
C ASP A 42 -18.45 -4.29 23.85
N VAL A 43 -18.30 -3.58 22.73
CA VAL A 43 -19.38 -3.29 21.78
C VAL A 43 -19.63 -4.42 20.77
N ILE A 44 -18.69 -5.38 20.63
CA ILE A 44 -18.77 -6.45 19.63
C ILE A 44 -20.09 -7.24 19.69
N PRO A 45 -20.63 -7.63 20.87
CA PRO A 45 -21.92 -8.30 20.95
C PRO A 45 -23.08 -7.51 20.35
N ALA A 46 -23.10 -6.18 20.52
CA ALA A 46 -24.14 -5.31 19.95
C ALA A 46 -24.04 -5.26 18.42
N ILE A 47 -22.82 -5.14 17.90
CA ILE A 47 -22.55 -5.16 16.46
C ILE A 47 -22.99 -6.48 15.83
N ASN A 48 -22.70 -7.61 16.47
CA ASN A 48 -23.13 -8.93 16.00
C ASN A 48 -24.65 -9.06 15.94
N ARG A 49 -25.38 -8.53 16.93
CA ARG A 49 -26.85 -8.50 16.91
C ARG A 49 -27.39 -7.60 15.80
N ALA A 50 -26.83 -6.40 15.62
CA ALA A 50 -27.23 -5.47 14.57
C ALA A 50 -26.99 -6.05 13.17
N LEU A 51 -25.81 -6.63 12.91
CA LEU A 51 -25.51 -7.31 11.65
C LEU A 51 -26.37 -8.58 11.45
N GLY A 52 -26.73 -9.26 12.54
CA GLY A 52 -27.70 -10.34 12.53
C GLY A 52 -29.07 -9.89 12.04
N TYR A 53 -29.55 -8.73 12.49
CA TYR A 53 -30.79 -8.11 12.04
C TYR A 53 -30.76 -7.72 10.55
N CYS A 54 -29.59 -7.30 10.04
CA CYS A 54 -29.42 -6.94 8.63
C CYS A 54 -29.49 -8.12 7.66
N LYS A 55 -29.33 -9.37 8.13
CA LYS A 55 -29.30 -10.55 7.25
C LYS A 55 -30.59 -10.67 6.43
N GLY A 56 -30.44 -10.80 5.11
CA GLY A 56 -31.56 -10.90 4.17
C GLY A 56 -32.25 -9.57 3.86
N LYS A 57 -31.82 -8.47 4.47
CA LYS A 57 -32.30 -7.11 4.20
C LYS A 57 -31.27 -6.33 3.39
N LYS A 58 -31.70 -5.21 2.80
CA LYS A 58 -30.84 -4.30 2.04
C LYS A 58 -31.10 -2.85 2.44
N ASN A 59 -30.11 -2.00 2.17
CA ASN A 59 -30.16 -0.55 2.40
C ASN A 59 -30.39 -0.20 3.87
N ILE A 60 -29.62 -0.82 4.76
CA ILE A 60 -29.66 -0.55 6.20
C ILE A 60 -28.40 0.22 6.62
N THR A 61 -28.58 1.24 7.44
CA THR A 61 -27.51 1.91 8.17
C THR A 61 -27.53 1.48 9.63
N ILE A 62 -26.44 0.92 10.11
CA ILE A 62 -26.15 0.76 11.53
C ILE A 62 -25.48 2.06 11.99
N TYR A 63 -26.23 2.88 12.73
CA TYR A 63 -25.76 4.18 13.23
C TYR A 63 -25.25 4.08 14.66
N PHE A 64 -24.06 4.63 14.89
CA PHE A 64 -23.46 4.82 16.21
C PHE A 64 -23.66 6.29 16.63
N PRO A 65 -24.44 6.56 17.68
CA PRO A 65 -24.43 7.88 18.32
C PRO A 65 -23.01 8.25 18.73
N LYS A 66 -22.64 9.51 18.51
CA LYS A 66 -21.29 10.00 18.81
C LYS A 66 -20.84 9.64 20.22
N GLY A 67 -19.70 8.94 20.31
CA GLY A 67 -19.04 8.66 21.59
C GLY A 67 -17.84 7.74 21.41
N ARG A 68 -17.26 7.32 22.53
CA ARG A 68 -16.25 6.26 22.56
C ARG A 68 -16.91 4.88 22.60
N TYR A 69 -16.40 3.94 21.82
CA TYR A 69 -16.79 2.53 21.85
C TYR A 69 -15.56 1.64 21.92
N ASP A 70 -15.56 0.69 22.85
CA ASP A 70 -14.41 -0.16 23.13
C ASP A 70 -14.62 -1.58 22.61
N PHE A 71 -13.57 -2.14 22.01
CA PHE A 71 -13.55 -3.46 21.38
C PHE A 71 -12.53 -4.33 22.07
N PHE A 72 -12.96 -5.49 22.60
CA PHE A 72 -12.09 -6.39 23.35
C PHE A 72 -11.86 -7.72 22.62
N PRO A 73 -10.67 -8.32 22.73
CA PRO A 73 -10.40 -9.62 22.13
C PRO A 73 -11.15 -10.71 22.90
N ARG A 74 -11.64 -11.72 22.18
CA ARG A 74 -12.16 -12.93 22.84
C ARG A 74 -11.01 -13.69 23.46
N GLU A 75 -11.20 -14.18 24.68
CA GLU A 75 -10.22 -14.99 25.39
C GLU A 75 -9.77 -16.19 24.55
N GLY A 76 -8.46 -16.45 24.50
CA GLY A 76 -7.87 -17.54 23.72
C GLY A 76 -7.86 -17.37 22.19
N SER A 77 -8.45 -16.30 21.65
CA SER A 77 -8.49 -16.05 20.20
C SER A 77 -7.27 -15.27 19.72
N SER A 78 -6.57 -15.80 18.71
CA SER A 78 -5.52 -15.07 18.00
C SER A 78 -6.04 -14.13 16.90
N ASN A 79 -7.34 -14.19 16.57
CA ASN A 79 -7.93 -13.41 15.49
C ASN A 79 -9.36 -12.94 15.80
N THR A 80 -9.51 -12.06 16.78
CA THR A 80 -10.81 -11.41 17.07
C THR A 80 -11.03 -10.24 16.09
N VAL A 81 -12.21 -10.20 15.47
CA VAL A 81 -12.63 -9.15 14.54
C VAL A 81 -13.67 -8.26 15.21
N GLY A 82 -13.45 -6.94 15.22
CA GLY A 82 -14.40 -5.98 15.80
C GLY A 82 -15.70 -5.88 15.01
N MET A 83 -15.61 -5.76 13.69
CA MET A 83 -16.76 -5.68 12.78
C MET A 83 -16.70 -6.80 11.73
N SER A 84 -17.42 -7.90 11.96
CA SER A 84 -17.47 -9.05 11.03
C SER A 84 -18.66 -8.95 10.06
N VAL A 85 -18.45 -8.27 8.94
CA VAL A 85 -19.45 -8.05 7.88
C VAL A 85 -19.38 -9.19 6.88
N TYR A 86 -20.16 -10.24 7.12
CA TYR A 86 -20.17 -11.46 6.30
C TYR A 86 -21.51 -11.67 5.60
N LYS A 87 -21.47 -11.91 4.28
CA LYS A 87 -22.65 -12.15 3.43
C LYS A 87 -23.74 -11.08 3.57
N GLN A 88 -23.32 -9.82 3.66
CA GLN A 88 -24.22 -8.67 3.73
C GLN A 88 -24.39 -8.02 2.36
N ASN A 89 -25.53 -7.37 2.13
CA ASN A 89 -25.80 -6.64 0.90
C ASN A 89 -26.46 -5.29 1.20
N GLY A 90 -25.80 -4.18 0.88
CA GLY A 90 -26.36 -2.85 1.11
C GLY A 90 -26.38 -2.45 2.59
N VAL A 91 -25.30 -2.70 3.32
CA VAL A 91 -25.17 -2.34 4.73
C VAL A 91 -24.14 -1.22 4.89
N THR A 92 -24.53 -0.15 5.58
CA THR A 92 -23.64 0.93 6.00
C THR A 92 -23.40 0.85 7.50
N ILE A 93 -22.15 0.89 7.94
CA ILE A 93 -21.77 1.16 9.32
C ILE A 93 -21.37 2.63 9.40
N ASP A 94 -22.21 3.43 10.03
CA ASP A 94 -22.02 4.87 10.20
C ASP A 94 -21.67 5.18 11.64
N GLY A 95 -20.43 5.61 11.86
CA GLY A 95 -19.89 5.87 13.18
C GLY A 95 -20.39 7.16 13.83
N GLY A 96 -21.07 8.06 13.11
CA GLY A 96 -21.56 9.30 13.69
C GLY A 96 -20.48 10.17 14.37
N ASP A 97 -19.28 10.20 13.81
CA ASP A 97 -18.07 10.84 14.35
C ASP A 97 -17.58 10.24 15.68
N SER A 98 -17.85 8.96 15.90
CA SER A 98 -17.40 8.22 17.09
C SER A 98 -15.92 7.84 17.05
N GLU A 99 -15.38 7.57 18.25
CA GLU A 99 -14.05 7.00 18.45
C GLU A 99 -14.17 5.51 18.79
N PHE A 100 -13.54 4.66 18.00
CA PHE A 100 -13.46 3.22 18.23
C PHE A 100 -12.09 2.85 18.79
N ILE A 101 -12.06 2.36 20.04
CA ILE A 101 -10.84 2.00 20.75
C ILE A 101 -10.71 0.48 20.81
N PHE A 102 -9.61 -0.04 20.28
CA PHE A 102 -9.32 -1.47 20.27
C PHE A 102 -8.34 -1.84 21.36
N HIS A 103 -8.59 -3.00 21.97
CA HIS A 103 -7.80 -3.60 23.04
C HIS A 103 -7.10 -4.87 22.56
N GLY A 104 -5.87 -5.11 23.00
CA GLY A 104 -5.11 -6.31 22.63
C GLY A 104 -4.96 -6.56 21.12
N LYS A 105 -4.84 -7.84 20.73
CA LYS A 105 -4.61 -8.26 19.34
C LYS A 105 -5.92 -8.43 18.57
N MET A 106 -6.28 -7.45 17.75
CA MET A 106 -7.54 -7.44 17.02
C MET A 106 -7.41 -6.97 15.58
N GLN A 107 -8.37 -7.38 14.77
CA GLN A 107 -8.68 -6.84 13.45
C GLN A 107 -9.88 -5.89 13.58
N ILE A 108 -9.83 -4.72 12.92
CA ILE A 108 -10.89 -3.70 12.98
C ILE A 108 -12.16 -4.22 12.31
N ALA A 109 -12.05 -4.63 11.06
CA ALA A 109 -13.18 -5.11 10.27
C ALA A 109 -12.79 -6.23 9.32
N ASN A 110 -13.68 -7.20 9.13
CA ASN A 110 -13.62 -8.20 8.07
C ASN A 110 -14.88 -8.07 7.20
N VAL A 111 -14.74 -7.58 5.98
CA VAL A 111 -15.81 -7.54 4.97
C VAL A 111 -15.60 -8.71 4.03
N ASP A 112 -16.41 -9.75 4.18
CA ASP A 112 -16.27 -10.99 3.42
C ASP A 112 -17.58 -11.37 2.71
N SER A 113 -17.46 -11.77 1.45
CA SER A 113 -18.57 -12.30 0.65
C SER A 113 -19.76 -11.34 0.59
N SER A 114 -19.49 -10.04 0.62
CA SER A 114 -20.50 -8.99 0.80
C SER A 114 -20.52 -8.03 -0.40
N THR A 115 -21.62 -7.32 -0.59
CA THR A 115 -21.80 -6.38 -1.70
C THR A 115 -22.38 -5.05 -1.22
N ASN A 116 -21.93 -3.93 -1.79
CA ASN A 116 -22.44 -2.60 -1.45
C ASN A 116 -22.33 -2.31 0.06
N ILE A 117 -21.10 -2.30 0.56
CA ILE A 117 -20.79 -2.07 1.98
C ILE A 117 -20.13 -0.72 2.16
N ALA A 118 -20.56 0.06 3.16
CA ALA A 118 -19.92 1.31 3.51
C ALA A 118 -19.51 1.34 4.99
N LEU A 119 -18.29 1.80 5.26
CA LEU A 119 -17.77 2.09 6.60
C LEU A 119 -17.44 3.59 6.63
N ARG A 120 -18.11 4.39 7.48
CA ARG A 120 -17.93 5.84 7.46
C ARG A 120 -18.04 6.54 8.80
N ASN A 121 -17.48 7.75 8.88
CA ASN A 121 -17.65 8.71 9.99
C ASN A 121 -17.18 8.17 11.35
N PHE A 122 -15.96 7.66 11.44
CA PHE A 122 -15.36 7.28 12.73
C PHE A 122 -13.84 7.38 12.70
N THR A 123 -13.26 7.43 13.89
CA THR A 123 -11.83 7.20 14.09
C THR A 123 -11.57 5.87 14.76
N VAL A 124 -10.42 5.26 14.49
CA VAL A 124 -9.96 4.05 15.16
C VAL A 124 -8.61 4.30 15.82
N ASP A 125 -8.45 3.90 17.07
CA ASP A 125 -7.14 3.84 17.74
C ASP A 125 -7.03 2.59 18.63
N TRP A 126 -5.85 2.37 19.19
CA TRP A 126 -5.60 1.38 20.23
C TRP A 126 -5.45 2.05 21.59
N ASP A 127 -5.97 1.38 22.62
CA ASP A 127 -5.70 1.74 24.01
C ASP A 127 -4.18 1.70 24.26
N ARG A 128 -3.57 0.55 23.95
CA ARG A 128 -2.13 0.35 23.93
C ARG A 128 -1.64 -0.27 22.62
N PRO A 129 -0.97 0.51 21.73
CA PRO A 129 -0.38 -0.02 20.50
C PRO A 129 0.72 -1.06 20.75
N PHE A 130 0.99 -1.95 19.79
CA PHE A 130 2.14 -2.87 19.81
C PHE A 130 3.41 -2.23 19.21
N THR A 131 3.43 -0.91 19.17
CA THR A 131 4.57 -0.09 18.81
C THR A 131 4.76 0.94 19.93
N SER A 132 6.00 1.17 20.32
CA SER A 132 6.37 2.23 21.24
C SER A 132 7.19 3.29 20.51
N GLN A 133 7.40 4.43 21.15
CA GLN A 133 8.41 5.38 20.69
C GLN A 133 9.25 5.91 21.84
N CYS A 134 10.43 6.39 21.50
CA CYS A 134 11.31 7.10 22.42
C CYS A 134 11.94 8.31 21.73
N GLN A 135 12.57 9.19 22.51
CA GLN A 135 13.33 10.32 22.02
C GLN A 135 14.80 10.19 22.42
N VAL A 136 15.73 10.35 21.50
CA VAL A 136 17.17 10.33 21.80
C VAL A 136 17.56 11.54 22.63
N VAL A 137 18.22 11.33 23.77
CA VAL A 137 18.69 12.40 24.69
C VAL A 137 20.18 12.36 24.96
N GLY A 138 20.87 11.27 24.61
CA GLY A 138 22.33 11.17 24.66
C GLY A 138 22.83 10.06 23.74
N VAL A 139 23.99 10.24 23.14
CA VAL A 139 24.61 9.22 22.29
C VAL A 139 26.12 9.33 22.31
N THR A 140 26.79 8.19 22.50
CA THR A 140 28.26 8.07 22.50
C THR A 140 28.71 6.85 21.69
N ASP A 141 30.00 6.52 21.73
CA ASP A 141 30.52 5.28 21.15
C ASP A 141 30.27 4.03 22.02
N THR A 142 29.72 4.20 23.22
CA THR A 142 29.48 3.11 24.18
C THR A 142 28.06 3.01 24.69
N TYR A 143 27.20 4.00 24.43
CA TYR A 143 25.79 3.93 24.82
C TYR A 143 24.87 4.85 23.98
N LEU A 144 23.57 4.57 24.07
CA LEU A 144 22.46 5.42 23.63
C LEU A 144 21.50 5.66 24.79
N ASP A 145 21.25 6.92 25.13
CA ASP A 145 20.26 7.33 26.11
C ASP A 145 19.00 7.82 25.39
N VAL A 146 17.85 7.26 25.80
CA VAL A 146 16.54 7.65 25.26
C VAL A 146 15.56 7.98 26.38
N LYS A 147 14.72 8.99 26.17
CA LYS A 147 13.58 9.29 27.02
C LYS A 147 12.35 8.53 26.52
N ILE A 148 11.67 7.83 27.41
CA ILE A 148 10.45 7.06 27.12
C ILE A 148 9.33 7.64 27.98
N ASP A 149 8.20 7.94 27.36
CA ASP A 149 6.96 8.25 28.09
C ASP A 149 6.42 6.95 28.70
N ARG A 150 6.56 6.81 30.02
CA ARG A 150 6.21 5.58 30.74
C ARG A 150 4.71 5.38 30.90
N GLU A 151 3.91 6.44 30.80
CA GLU A 151 2.45 6.34 30.83
C GLU A 151 1.93 5.81 29.49
N ALA A 152 2.41 6.38 28.38
CA ALA A 152 2.02 5.93 27.05
C ALA A 152 2.65 4.59 26.66
N TYR A 153 3.88 4.32 27.12
CA TYR A 153 4.69 3.16 26.74
C TYR A 153 5.28 2.45 27.96
N PRO A 154 4.45 1.82 28.81
CA PRO A 154 4.93 1.18 30.03
C PRO A 154 5.87 0.02 29.71
N TYR A 155 6.94 -0.11 30.49
CA TYR A 155 7.95 -1.16 30.38
C TYR A 155 8.52 -1.58 31.73
N GLN A 156 9.20 -2.72 31.71
CA GLN A 156 10.01 -3.27 32.79
C GLN A 156 11.39 -3.67 32.25
N ILE A 157 12.42 -3.66 33.09
CA ILE A 157 13.75 -4.18 32.73
C ILE A 157 13.97 -5.47 33.50
N GLU A 158 14.12 -6.58 32.79
CA GLU A 158 14.30 -7.92 33.34
C GLU A 158 15.58 -8.53 32.78
N LYS A 159 16.51 -8.95 33.66
CA LYS A 159 17.80 -9.54 33.26
C LYS A 159 18.48 -8.72 32.15
N ASP A 160 18.67 -7.43 32.42
CA ASP A 160 19.26 -6.45 31.50
C ASP A 160 18.45 -6.15 30.22
N THR A 161 17.30 -6.76 29.98
CA THR A 161 16.49 -6.54 28.77
C THR A 161 15.25 -5.70 29.07
N ILE A 162 15.00 -4.65 28.27
CA ILE A 162 13.75 -3.91 28.35
C ILE A 162 12.60 -4.70 27.70
N LEU A 163 11.47 -4.79 28.39
CA LEU A 163 10.24 -5.42 27.93
C LEU A 163 9.09 -4.42 28.08
N PHE A 164 8.46 -4.08 26.95
CA PHE A 164 7.29 -3.21 26.94
C PHE A 164 6.03 -4.02 27.22
N THR A 165 5.06 -3.38 27.86
CA THR A 165 3.85 -4.02 28.37
C THR A 165 2.59 -3.38 27.80
N GLY A 166 1.54 -4.19 27.71
CA GLY A 166 0.17 -3.80 27.43
C GLY A 166 -0.78 -4.94 27.81
N GLU A 167 -2.07 -4.79 27.53
CA GLU A 167 -3.08 -5.78 27.90
C GLU A 167 -2.81 -7.15 27.27
N GLY A 168 -2.47 -8.14 28.10
CA GLY A 168 -2.20 -9.51 27.66
C GLY A 168 -0.87 -9.70 26.92
N TRP A 169 0.06 -8.73 26.97
CA TRP A 169 1.38 -8.89 26.34
C TRP A 169 2.52 -8.18 27.07
N LYS A 170 3.69 -8.81 27.03
CA LYS A 170 4.98 -8.27 27.45
C LYS A 170 6.02 -8.68 26.42
N LEU A 171 6.58 -7.74 25.66
CA LEU A 171 7.38 -8.02 24.47
C LEU A 171 8.64 -7.14 24.39
N PRO A 172 9.76 -7.67 23.86
CA PRO A 172 10.95 -6.89 23.58
C PRO A 172 10.77 -6.04 22.31
N VAL A 173 11.78 -5.22 21.98
CA VAL A 173 11.88 -4.56 20.67
C VAL A 173 12.40 -5.55 19.62
N LEU A 174 11.76 -5.61 18.45
CA LEU A 174 12.17 -6.51 17.36
C LEU A 174 13.51 -6.13 16.73
N LYS A 175 14.24 -7.14 16.25
CA LYS A 175 15.40 -6.92 15.36
C LYS A 175 14.86 -6.40 14.02
N MET A 176 15.54 -5.42 13.43
CA MET A 176 15.39 -5.02 12.02
C MET A 176 14.20 -4.12 11.61
N TYR A 177 13.54 -3.39 12.52
CA TYR A 177 12.37 -2.54 12.18
C TYR A 177 12.42 -1.08 12.70
N GLY A 178 13.51 -0.64 13.32
CA GLY A 178 13.59 0.74 13.83
C GLY A 178 13.56 1.79 12.72
N THR A 179 12.81 2.87 12.93
CA THR A 179 12.80 4.05 12.04
C THR A 179 13.03 5.31 12.85
N LEU A 180 13.89 6.20 12.35
CA LEU A 180 14.20 7.49 12.98
C LEU A 180 13.39 8.60 12.34
N TYR A 181 12.87 9.49 13.17
CA TYR A 181 12.09 10.66 12.74
C TYR A 181 12.69 11.94 13.34
N ASP A 182 12.81 12.98 12.51
CA ASP A 182 13.36 14.26 12.95
C ASP A 182 12.46 14.94 13.99
N LYS A 183 13.07 15.71 14.89
CA LYS A 183 12.38 16.31 16.03
C LYS A 183 11.36 17.39 15.67
N LEU A 184 11.47 18.01 14.50
CA LEU A 184 10.66 19.16 14.11
C LEU A 184 9.43 18.75 13.29
N ASN A 185 9.68 18.03 12.19
CA ASN A 185 8.65 17.67 11.22
C ASN A 185 8.16 16.23 11.40
N LYS A 186 8.81 15.44 12.27
CA LYS A 186 8.55 14.01 12.46
C LYS A 186 8.61 13.24 11.16
N GLU A 187 9.50 13.65 10.26
CA GLU A 187 9.76 12.97 9.01
C GLU A 187 10.93 11.99 9.17
N VAL A 188 10.95 10.93 8.37
CA VAL A 188 12.06 9.98 8.34
C VAL A 188 13.37 10.74 8.11
N VAL A 189 14.35 10.47 8.97
CA VAL A 189 15.65 11.14 8.94
C VAL A 189 16.34 10.86 7.61
N TYR A 190 16.89 11.91 6.99
CA TYR A 190 17.60 11.84 5.72
C TYR A 190 18.78 10.85 5.78
N ASN A 191 18.98 10.07 4.71
CA ASN A 191 20.03 9.04 4.61
C ASN A 191 19.96 7.97 5.71
N THR A 192 18.75 7.55 6.09
CA THR A 192 18.53 6.42 7.00
C THR A 192 17.61 5.38 6.38
N TRP A 193 17.92 4.09 6.62
CA TRP A 193 17.19 2.92 6.13
C TRP A 193 16.69 2.07 7.30
N ASP A 194 16.42 0.79 7.06
CA ASP A 194 16.00 -0.17 8.07
C ASP A 194 16.98 -0.28 9.24
N ALA A 195 16.45 -0.15 10.47
CA ALA A 195 17.20 -0.29 11.71
C ALA A 195 18.53 0.50 11.73
N PRO A 196 18.47 1.84 11.58
CA PRO A 196 19.68 2.66 11.43
C PRO A 196 20.56 2.68 12.69
N LEU A 197 20.00 2.32 13.85
CA LEU A 197 20.72 2.15 15.12
C LEU A 197 21.17 0.69 15.38
N GLY A 198 21.03 -0.20 14.40
CA GLY A 198 21.31 -1.63 14.55
C GLY A 198 20.36 -2.29 15.55
N ASN A 199 20.90 -3.20 16.37
CA ASN A 199 20.14 -3.96 17.37
C ASN A 199 20.27 -3.39 18.80
N ILE A 200 20.68 -2.12 18.96
CA ILE A 200 21.01 -1.55 20.27
C ILE A 200 19.88 -1.66 21.32
N PHE A 201 18.62 -1.64 20.89
CA PHE A 201 17.46 -1.80 21.78
C PHE A 201 17.29 -3.20 22.37
N GLN A 202 18.17 -4.14 22.02
CA GLN A 202 18.25 -5.48 22.61
C GLN A 202 19.48 -5.68 23.48
N ASN A 203 20.34 -4.68 23.56
CA ASN A 203 21.46 -4.71 24.47
C ASN A 203 20.98 -4.41 25.89
N LYS A 204 21.92 -4.50 26.84
CA LYS A 204 21.69 -4.15 28.24
C LYS A 204 21.04 -2.78 28.36
N ALA A 205 19.87 -2.75 28.99
CA ALA A 205 19.10 -1.57 29.32
C ALA A 205 19.26 -1.24 30.81
N GLU A 206 19.44 0.03 31.12
CA GLU A 206 19.57 0.54 32.48
C GLU A 206 18.63 1.73 32.68
N GLN A 207 17.81 1.68 33.73
CA GLN A 207 16.95 2.79 34.10
C GLN A 207 17.79 3.90 34.75
N LEU A 208 17.75 5.09 34.15
CA LEU A 208 18.30 6.31 34.75
C LEU A 208 17.17 7.19 35.30
N ALA A 209 17.53 8.30 35.94
CA ALA A 209 16.58 9.29 36.44
C ALA A 209 15.80 9.98 35.30
N GLY A 210 14.63 10.55 35.61
CA GLY A 210 13.88 11.40 34.67
C GLY A 210 13.22 10.69 33.49
N GLY A 211 12.97 9.38 33.60
CA GLY A 211 12.37 8.59 32.51
C GLY A 211 13.33 8.28 31.36
N VAL A 212 14.63 8.40 31.61
CA VAL A 212 15.69 8.05 30.66
C VAL A 212 16.09 6.60 30.83
N VAL A 213 16.25 5.88 29.71
CA VAL A 213 16.82 4.53 29.66
C VAL A 213 18.10 4.58 28.84
N ARG A 214 19.17 4.01 29.40
CA ARG A 214 20.44 3.80 28.71
C ARG A 214 20.46 2.42 28.10
N PHE A 215 20.76 2.34 26.81
CA PHE A 215 21.13 1.11 26.12
C PHE A 215 22.64 1.09 25.92
N HIS A 216 23.30 0.09 26.50
CA HIS A 216 24.76 -0.07 26.41
C HIS A 216 25.17 -0.65 25.06
N GLY A 217 26.30 -0.21 24.52
CA GLY A 217 26.84 -0.62 23.22
C GLY A 217 26.93 0.53 22.22
N LYS A 218 27.72 0.31 21.17
CA LYS A 218 27.95 1.30 20.11
C LYS A 218 26.77 1.34 19.12
N PRO A 219 26.06 2.48 18.98
CA PRO A 219 25.07 2.65 17.92
C PRO A 219 25.75 2.72 16.55
N ASN A 220 25.09 2.22 15.50
CA ASN A 220 25.63 2.26 14.13
C ASN A 220 25.78 3.70 13.59
N ILE A 221 24.92 4.62 14.02
CA ILE A 221 25.00 6.05 13.74
C ILE A 221 24.71 6.85 15.02
N LYS A 222 25.17 8.10 15.08
CA LYS A 222 24.87 9.04 16.18
C LYS A 222 23.80 10.03 15.71
N PRO A 223 22.49 9.79 15.93
CA PRO A 223 21.44 10.70 15.50
C PRO A 223 21.46 11.99 16.31
N GLU A 224 20.82 13.03 15.79
CA GLU A 224 20.66 14.30 16.50
C GLU A 224 19.85 14.10 17.80
N ILE A 225 20.25 14.79 18.86
CA ILE A 225 19.46 14.84 20.10
C ILE A 225 18.08 15.42 19.81
N GLY A 226 17.05 14.73 20.32
CA GLY A 226 15.65 15.02 20.06
C GLY A 226 15.01 14.15 18.97
N THR A 227 15.80 13.36 18.21
CA THR A 227 15.29 12.41 17.22
C THR A 227 14.33 11.40 17.87
N TYR A 228 13.17 11.18 17.25
CA TYR A 228 12.25 10.14 17.68
C TYR A 228 12.61 8.79 17.05
N VAL A 229 12.38 7.71 17.78
CA VAL A 229 12.56 6.34 17.30
C VAL A 229 11.25 5.58 17.46
N ALA A 230 10.76 4.96 16.38
CA ALA A 230 9.68 3.97 16.47
C ALA A 230 10.26 2.59 16.84
N LEU A 231 9.70 1.98 17.87
CA LEU A 231 10.12 0.71 18.46
C LEU A 231 9.02 -0.33 18.26
N PHE A 232 9.21 -1.25 17.34
CA PHE A 232 8.20 -2.26 16.99
C PHE A 232 8.32 -3.49 17.88
N HIS A 233 7.19 -4.00 18.38
CA HIS A 233 7.12 -5.23 19.18
C HIS A 233 6.51 -6.41 18.40
N ILE A 234 5.83 -6.10 17.30
CA ILE A 234 5.27 -7.07 16.36
C ILE A 234 5.57 -6.64 14.93
N ARG A 235 5.53 -7.59 14.01
CA ARG A 235 5.67 -7.38 12.57
C ARG A 235 4.62 -8.23 11.86
N TYR A 236 3.89 -7.63 10.92
CA TYR A 236 2.83 -8.32 10.17
C TYR A 236 1.82 -9.06 11.07
N GLY A 237 1.32 -8.37 12.11
CA GLY A 237 0.19 -8.87 12.88
C GLY A 237 -1.11 -8.83 12.07
N ASN A 238 -2.25 -8.78 12.77
CA ASN A 238 -3.55 -8.80 12.12
C ASN A 238 -3.72 -7.60 11.17
N VAL A 239 -4.33 -7.85 10.01
CA VAL A 239 -4.77 -6.78 9.10
C VAL A 239 -5.78 -5.90 9.84
N GLY A 240 -5.71 -4.57 9.68
CA GLY A 240 -6.69 -3.66 10.26
C GLY A 240 -8.08 -3.85 9.64
N VAL A 241 -8.26 -3.43 8.40
CA VAL A 241 -9.50 -3.65 7.63
C VAL A 241 -9.23 -4.65 6.52
N TYR A 242 -9.83 -5.84 6.60
CA TYR A 242 -9.70 -6.86 5.57
C TYR A 242 -10.97 -6.95 4.73
N ILE A 243 -10.85 -6.76 3.42
CA ILE A 243 -11.94 -6.83 2.46
C ILE A 243 -11.66 -7.98 1.50
N GLN A 244 -12.49 -9.02 1.54
CA GLN A 244 -12.27 -10.24 0.77
C GLN A 244 -13.53 -10.74 0.07
N ASN A 245 -13.36 -11.32 -1.11
CA ASN A 245 -14.46 -11.95 -1.89
C ASN A 245 -15.71 -11.06 -2.04
N SER A 246 -15.51 -9.74 -2.06
CA SER A 246 -16.59 -8.77 -1.94
C SER A 246 -16.70 -7.90 -3.19
N LYS A 247 -17.73 -7.06 -3.23
CA LYS A 247 -17.94 -6.13 -4.32
C LYS A 247 -18.48 -4.78 -3.84
N ASP A 248 -17.99 -3.69 -4.39
CA ASP A 248 -18.44 -2.32 -4.13
C ASP A 248 -18.36 -1.97 -2.64
N VAL A 249 -17.13 -1.74 -2.16
CA VAL A 249 -16.87 -1.39 -0.76
C VAL A 249 -16.34 0.05 -0.65
N LEU A 250 -16.95 0.84 0.23
CA LEU A 250 -16.62 2.24 0.48
C LEU A 250 -16.08 2.43 1.90
N LEU A 251 -14.92 3.07 2.02
CA LEU A 251 -14.47 3.71 3.24
C LEU A 251 -14.52 5.22 3.04
N GLN A 252 -15.24 5.92 3.91
CA GLN A 252 -15.42 7.37 3.76
C GLN A 252 -15.33 8.11 5.08
N ASP A 253 -14.54 9.19 5.14
CA ASP A 253 -14.44 10.04 6.35
C ASP A 253 -14.01 9.22 7.58
N VAL A 254 -12.93 8.45 7.41
CA VAL A 254 -12.37 7.54 8.44
C VAL A 254 -10.90 7.86 8.71
N LYS A 255 -10.50 7.91 9.98
CA LYS A 255 -9.08 7.95 10.36
C LYS A 255 -8.73 6.73 11.19
N ILE A 256 -7.75 5.95 10.76
CA ILE A 256 -7.22 4.79 11.49
C ILE A 256 -5.84 5.15 12.01
N TYR A 257 -5.70 5.31 13.32
CA TYR A 257 -4.47 5.78 13.94
C TYR A 257 -3.45 4.68 14.20
N TYR A 258 -3.89 3.41 14.28
CA TYR A 258 -3.02 2.28 14.53
C TYR A 258 -3.62 0.99 13.98
N THR A 259 -2.77 0.08 13.48
CA THR A 259 -3.09 -1.33 13.23
C THR A 259 -1.84 -2.20 13.47
N LEU A 260 -2.05 -3.50 13.70
CA LEU A 260 -0.99 -4.44 14.06
C LEU A 260 -0.19 -4.97 12.85
N GLY A 261 -0.63 -4.67 11.64
CA GLY A 261 -0.12 -5.22 10.39
C GLY A 261 -0.32 -4.25 9.24
N PHE A 262 -0.98 -4.69 8.18
CA PHE A 262 -1.47 -3.81 7.12
C PHE A 262 -2.59 -2.91 7.67
N GLY A 263 -2.67 -1.68 7.20
CA GLY A 263 -3.77 -0.77 7.52
C GLY A 263 -5.11 -1.29 6.96
N LEU A 264 -5.18 -1.41 5.64
CA LEU A 264 -6.26 -2.03 4.90
C LEU A 264 -5.70 -3.04 3.90
N ARG A 265 -6.38 -4.18 3.74
CA ARG A 265 -6.08 -5.15 2.68
C ARG A 265 -7.33 -5.50 1.89
N GLY A 266 -7.25 -5.41 0.57
CA GLY A 266 -8.24 -5.96 -0.36
C GLY A 266 -7.73 -7.24 -1.01
N GLU A 267 -8.51 -8.32 -0.98
CA GLU A 267 -8.17 -9.60 -1.60
C GLU A 267 -9.37 -10.11 -2.41
N ARG A 268 -9.21 -10.48 -3.68
CA ARG A 268 -10.33 -11.01 -4.52
C ARG A 268 -11.61 -10.18 -4.44
N THR A 269 -11.49 -8.86 -4.52
CA THR A 269 -12.62 -7.93 -4.38
C THR A 269 -12.77 -7.06 -5.63
N GLU A 270 -14.02 -6.80 -6.03
CA GLU A 270 -14.37 -5.90 -7.13
C GLU A 270 -14.72 -4.52 -6.60
N ASN A 271 -14.03 -3.47 -7.04
CA ASN A 271 -14.27 -2.07 -6.65
C ASN A 271 -14.14 -1.78 -5.14
N ILE A 272 -13.09 -1.03 -4.78
CA ILE A 272 -12.90 -0.50 -3.43
C ILE A 272 -12.65 1.00 -3.56
N THR A 273 -13.37 1.80 -2.78
CA THR A 273 -13.21 3.25 -2.75
C THR A 273 -12.81 3.71 -1.36
N MET A 274 -11.75 4.50 -1.28
CA MET A 274 -11.33 5.25 -0.09
C MET A 274 -11.48 6.73 -0.39
N ARG A 275 -12.37 7.42 0.34
CA ARG A 275 -12.62 8.85 0.19
C ARG A 275 -12.42 9.56 1.52
N ASN A 276 -11.40 10.40 1.61
CA ASN A 276 -11.04 11.02 2.89
C ASN A 276 -10.88 9.96 4.01
N ALA A 277 -10.26 8.83 3.67
CA ALA A 277 -10.08 7.70 4.56
C ALA A 277 -8.58 7.41 4.70
N SER A 278 -8.00 7.63 5.89
CA SER A 278 -6.54 7.62 6.07
C SER A 278 -6.08 6.74 7.23
N ILE A 279 -5.05 5.94 6.99
CA ILE A 279 -4.23 5.32 8.03
C ILE A 279 -3.09 6.28 8.37
N CYS A 280 -3.14 6.93 9.52
CA CYS A 280 -2.27 8.09 9.81
C CYS A 280 -1.77 8.10 11.25
N VAL A 281 -0.70 8.85 11.53
CA VAL A 281 -0.24 9.06 12.90
C VAL A 281 -1.30 9.78 13.74
N ASN A 282 -1.34 9.49 15.04
CA ASN A 282 -2.08 10.31 15.99
C ASN A 282 -1.19 11.47 16.45
N ASP A 283 -1.23 12.59 15.71
CA ASP A 283 -0.43 13.79 16.02
C ASP A 283 -0.79 14.39 17.39
N GLN A 284 -2.05 14.28 17.83
CA GLN A 284 -2.50 14.77 19.14
C GLN A 284 -1.83 14.00 20.29
N LYS A 285 -1.64 12.69 20.12
CA LYS A 285 -0.86 11.84 21.05
C LYS A 285 0.65 11.92 20.81
N GLY A 286 1.11 12.85 19.96
CA GLY A 286 2.51 13.03 19.64
C GLY A 286 3.18 11.88 18.89
N ARG A 287 2.42 10.92 18.35
CA ARG A 287 2.96 9.68 17.75
C ARG A 287 3.70 9.95 16.43
N VAL A 288 4.70 9.11 16.15
CA VAL A 288 5.42 9.07 14.86
C VAL A 288 5.10 7.83 14.02
N PHE A 289 4.24 6.94 14.51
CA PHE A 289 3.90 5.67 13.88
C PHE A 289 2.37 5.49 13.76
N SER A 290 1.96 4.64 12.81
CA SER A 290 0.59 4.14 12.64
C SER A 290 0.58 2.61 12.49
N CYS A 291 0.43 2.04 11.29
CA CYS A 291 0.47 0.59 11.08
C CYS A 291 1.89 0.05 10.87
N THR A 292 2.11 -1.25 11.11
CA THR A 292 3.47 -1.84 11.05
C THR A 292 3.91 -2.29 9.66
N ALA A 293 2.99 -2.27 8.68
CA ALA A 293 3.23 -2.63 7.28
C ALA A 293 2.64 -1.53 6.36
N ASP A 294 2.27 -1.87 5.12
CA ASP A 294 1.65 -0.94 4.18
C ASP A 294 0.38 -0.34 4.77
N ALA A 295 0.12 0.93 4.45
CA ALA A 295 -1.15 1.56 4.80
C ALA A 295 -2.31 0.89 4.06
N THR A 296 -2.12 0.56 2.78
CA THR A 296 -3.12 -0.14 1.97
C THR A 296 -2.47 -1.16 1.02
N ASN A 297 -3.05 -2.35 0.89
CA ASN A 297 -2.52 -3.41 0.02
C ASN A 297 -3.68 -4.12 -0.71
N PHE A 298 -3.58 -4.28 -2.04
CA PHE A 298 -4.65 -4.83 -2.87
C PHE A 298 -4.10 -5.94 -3.77
N VAL A 299 -4.46 -7.18 -3.45
CA VAL A 299 -4.00 -8.37 -4.15
C VAL A 299 -5.15 -9.07 -4.87
N ASN A 300 -4.96 -9.38 -6.15
CA ASN A 300 -5.97 -10.04 -6.97
C ASN A 300 -7.36 -9.36 -6.87
N CYS A 301 -7.42 -8.03 -6.86
CA CYS A 301 -8.69 -7.30 -6.97
C CYS A 301 -9.07 -7.12 -8.45
N LYS A 302 -10.32 -6.76 -8.75
CA LYS A 302 -10.76 -6.35 -10.11
C LYS A 302 -11.61 -5.08 -10.09
N GLY A 303 -11.97 -4.61 -11.26
CA GLY A 303 -12.66 -3.31 -11.39
C GLY A 303 -11.67 -2.18 -11.14
N VAL A 304 -12.04 -1.22 -10.28
CA VAL A 304 -11.20 -0.04 -9.99
C VAL A 304 -11.04 0.17 -8.49
N ILE A 305 -9.79 0.32 -8.05
CA ILE A 305 -9.47 0.85 -6.73
C ILE A 305 -9.42 2.38 -6.83
N LYS A 306 -10.22 3.08 -6.03
CA LYS A 306 -10.26 4.55 -6.00
C LYS A 306 -9.75 5.05 -4.66
N VAL A 307 -8.76 5.95 -4.67
CA VAL A 307 -8.21 6.58 -3.48
C VAL A 307 -8.21 8.08 -3.68
N GLU A 308 -9.07 8.77 -2.93
CA GLU A 308 -9.33 10.19 -3.12
C GLU A 308 -9.19 10.96 -1.81
N ASN A 309 -8.43 12.05 -1.83
CA ASN A 309 -8.26 12.96 -0.69
C ASN A 309 -7.69 12.26 0.57
N CYS A 310 -6.79 11.29 0.41
CA CYS A 310 -6.19 10.55 1.52
C CYS A 310 -4.76 11.02 1.84
N ALA A 311 -4.35 10.88 3.11
CA ALA A 311 -3.01 11.23 3.59
C ALA A 311 -2.51 10.21 4.63
N HIS A 312 -2.00 9.08 4.14
CA HIS A 312 -1.40 8.08 5.02
C HIS A 312 -0.05 8.52 5.57
N THR A 313 0.21 8.25 6.85
CA THR A 313 1.45 8.62 7.55
C THR A 313 1.77 7.64 8.69
N GLY A 314 3.05 7.52 9.05
CA GLY A 314 3.52 6.72 10.18
C GLY A 314 3.60 5.22 9.92
N GLN A 315 3.21 4.77 8.73
CA GLN A 315 3.16 3.35 8.44
C GLN A 315 4.57 2.77 8.25
N GLY A 316 4.68 1.47 8.51
CA GLY A 316 5.92 0.72 8.39
C GLY A 316 6.30 0.36 6.96
N ASP A 317 5.41 0.47 5.97
CA ASP A 317 5.76 0.25 4.55
C ASP A 317 5.00 1.20 3.59
N ASP A 318 4.68 0.76 2.38
CA ASP A 318 4.18 1.63 1.32
C ASP A 318 2.83 2.32 1.66
N PHE A 319 2.57 3.46 1.02
CA PHE A 319 1.26 4.13 1.08
C PHE A 319 0.18 3.24 0.46
N ILE A 320 0.50 2.60 -0.67
CA ILE A 320 -0.36 1.65 -1.36
C ILE A 320 0.48 0.65 -2.13
N ASN A 321 0.06 -0.61 -2.10
CA ASN A 321 0.53 -1.65 -3.02
C ASN A 321 -0.67 -2.26 -3.78
N ILE A 322 -0.60 -2.34 -5.12
CA ILE A 322 -1.62 -3.01 -5.96
C ILE A 322 -0.94 -3.98 -6.92
N HIS A 323 -1.33 -5.24 -6.85
CA HIS A 323 -0.73 -6.29 -7.67
C HIS A 323 -1.62 -7.51 -7.86
N GLY A 324 -1.28 -8.33 -8.86
CA GLY A 324 -1.71 -9.73 -8.96
C GLY A 324 -0.72 -10.67 -8.27
N ARG A 325 -0.92 -11.97 -8.46
CA ARG A 325 0.03 -13.03 -8.03
C ARG A 325 0.53 -13.82 -9.22
N ASN A 326 1.85 -13.99 -9.30
CA ASN A 326 2.48 -14.92 -10.23
C ASN A 326 2.42 -16.32 -9.61
N MET A 327 1.91 -17.27 -10.38
CA MET A 327 1.78 -18.67 -10.01
C MET A 327 2.88 -19.45 -10.73
N ALA A 328 3.92 -19.86 -10.01
CA ALA A 328 5.00 -20.65 -10.60
C ALA A 328 4.53 -22.06 -10.95
N ILE A 329 4.74 -22.50 -12.19
CA ILE A 329 4.38 -23.83 -12.67
C ILE A 329 5.39 -24.85 -12.16
N THR A 330 4.93 -25.82 -11.39
CA THR A 330 5.76 -26.90 -10.86
C THR A 330 5.75 -28.12 -11.76
N LYS A 331 4.65 -28.38 -12.47
CA LYS A 331 4.49 -29.57 -13.31
C LYS A 331 3.36 -29.42 -14.33
N ILE A 332 3.56 -29.94 -15.55
CA ILE A 332 2.47 -30.21 -16.50
C ILE A 332 1.95 -31.62 -16.18
N ALA A 333 0.76 -31.71 -15.59
CA ALA A 333 0.21 -32.96 -15.04
C ALA A 333 -0.69 -33.72 -16.02
N GLY A 334 -1.05 -33.10 -17.16
CA GLY A 334 -1.79 -33.72 -18.24
C GLY A 334 -2.09 -32.71 -19.36
N PRO A 335 -2.82 -33.11 -20.42
CA PRO A 335 -3.08 -32.25 -21.58
C PRO A 335 -3.76 -30.92 -21.23
N SER A 336 -4.58 -30.88 -20.18
CA SER A 336 -5.31 -29.69 -19.73
C SER A 336 -5.07 -29.38 -18.24
N THR A 337 -4.09 -30.00 -17.58
CA THR A 337 -3.90 -29.86 -16.12
C THR A 337 -2.46 -29.46 -15.81
N VAL A 338 -2.31 -28.42 -14.99
CA VAL A 338 -1.02 -27.86 -14.57
C VAL A 338 -1.00 -27.72 -13.05
N GLU A 339 0.11 -28.08 -12.42
CA GLU A 339 0.36 -27.84 -11.00
C GLU A 339 1.16 -26.55 -10.79
N PHE A 340 0.77 -25.79 -9.78
CA PHE A 340 1.36 -24.51 -9.40
C PHE A 340 1.78 -24.52 -7.93
N LYS A 341 2.86 -23.81 -7.59
CA LYS A 341 3.34 -23.65 -6.21
C LYS A 341 2.36 -22.85 -5.33
N ASP A 342 1.67 -21.87 -5.90
CA ASP A 342 0.61 -21.12 -5.23
C ASP A 342 -0.44 -20.75 -6.29
N ALA A 343 -1.70 -21.09 -6.03
CA ALA A 343 -2.85 -20.64 -6.81
C ALA A 343 -4.08 -20.43 -5.92
N ARG A 344 -3.87 -20.12 -4.63
CA ARG A 344 -4.94 -20.05 -3.62
C ARG A 344 -6.01 -18.99 -3.93
N LEU A 345 -5.65 -17.99 -4.73
CA LEU A 345 -6.52 -16.89 -5.16
C LEU A 345 -7.02 -17.06 -6.60
N THR A 346 -7.06 -18.29 -7.12
CA THR A 346 -7.60 -18.62 -8.44
C THR A 346 -8.72 -19.66 -8.27
N THR A 347 -9.86 -19.42 -8.91
CA THR A 347 -11.06 -20.26 -8.79
C THR A 347 -11.56 -20.73 -10.15
N VAL A 348 -12.47 -21.69 -10.16
CA VAL A 348 -13.21 -22.10 -11.37
C VAL A 348 -13.86 -20.87 -12.02
N GLY A 349 -13.77 -20.80 -13.35
CA GLY A 349 -14.25 -19.68 -14.17
C GLY A 349 -13.22 -18.56 -14.39
N ASP A 350 -12.14 -18.51 -13.60
CA ASP A 350 -11.11 -17.50 -13.83
C ASP A 350 -10.33 -17.79 -15.12
N SER A 351 -10.09 -16.75 -15.91
CA SER A 351 -9.09 -16.73 -16.96
C SER A 351 -7.68 -16.50 -16.40
N VAL A 352 -6.68 -17.21 -16.92
CA VAL A 352 -5.26 -17.03 -16.61
C VAL A 352 -4.45 -16.79 -17.89
N TRP A 353 -3.40 -15.98 -17.81
CA TRP A 353 -2.35 -15.92 -18.83
C TRP A 353 -1.22 -16.87 -18.45
N PHE A 354 -0.72 -17.66 -19.40
CA PHE A 354 0.59 -18.29 -19.25
C PHE A 354 1.70 -17.30 -19.57
N ILE A 355 2.81 -17.34 -18.83
CA ILE A 355 3.94 -16.42 -18.94
C ILE A 355 5.21 -17.25 -19.04
N ASN A 356 5.92 -17.13 -20.15
CA ASN A 356 7.21 -17.78 -20.32
C ASN A 356 8.26 -17.11 -19.43
N LYS A 357 9.04 -17.89 -18.69
CA LYS A 357 10.05 -17.37 -17.75
C LYS A 357 11.13 -16.52 -18.44
N THR A 358 11.53 -16.89 -19.65
CA THR A 358 12.62 -16.22 -20.37
C THR A 358 12.15 -14.88 -20.93
N THR A 359 11.01 -14.86 -21.62
CA THR A 359 10.51 -13.63 -22.26
C THR A 359 9.71 -12.74 -21.32
N ALA A 360 9.19 -13.31 -20.23
CA ALA A 360 8.27 -12.67 -19.29
C ALA A 360 7.02 -12.04 -19.95
N GLN A 361 6.66 -12.51 -21.16
CA GLN A 361 5.49 -12.02 -21.89
C GLN A 361 4.25 -12.87 -21.60
N ARG A 362 3.09 -12.21 -21.56
CA ARG A 362 1.79 -12.89 -21.47
C ARG A 362 1.48 -13.58 -22.79
N GLY A 363 1.32 -14.90 -22.73
CA GLY A 363 0.91 -15.75 -23.85
C GLY A 363 -0.59 -16.03 -23.85
N GLU A 364 -0.93 -17.23 -24.30
CA GLU A 364 -2.32 -17.66 -24.46
C GLU A 364 -3.10 -17.68 -23.13
N ILE A 365 -4.41 -17.49 -23.27
CA ILE A 365 -5.36 -17.51 -22.15
C ILE A 365 -6.00 -18.89 -22.04
N ARG A 366 -6.19 -19.35 -20.80
CA ARG A 366 -7.06 -20.50 -20.50
C ARG A 366 -8.03 -20.17 -19.38
N VAL A 367 -9.19 -20.83 -19.38
CA VAL A 367 -10.21 -20.71 -18.34
C VAL A 367 -10.10 -21.93 -17.43
N VAL A 368 -10.07 -21.70 -16.12
CA VAL A 368 -10.00 -22.74 -15.10
C VAL A 368 -11.35 -23.46 -15.00
N SER A 369 -11.36 -24.78 -15.21
CA SER A 369 -12.52 -25.64 -15.04
C SER A 369 -12.53 -26.39 -13.71
N SER A 370 -11.37 -26.62 -13.09
CA SER A 370 -11.25 -27.26 -11.78
C SER A 370 -10.03 -26.76 -11.02
N VAL A 371 -10.14 -26.71 -9.69
CA VAL A 371 -9.07 -26.37 -8.76
C VAL A 371 -8.99 -27.44 -7.69
N LYS A 372 -7.82 -28.07 -7.54
CA LYS A 372 -7.55 -29.05 -6.49
C LYS A 372 -6.27 -28.69 -5.74
N LYS A 373 -6.37 -28.53 -4.42
CA LYS A 373 -5.17 -28.37 -3.57
C LYS A 373 -4.51 -29.74 -3.38
N ASN A 374 -3.24 -29.85 -3.73
CA ASN A 374 -2.40 -31.05 -3.63
C ASN A 374 -1.22 -30.77 -2.69
N LYS A 375 -1.36 -31.10 -1.39
CA LYS A 375 -0.37 -30.74 -0.35
C LYS A 375 -0.07 -29.23 -0.36
N ASP A 376 1.15 -28.86 -0.76
CA ASP A 376 1.65 -27.48 -0.84
C ASP A 376 1.38 -26.82 -2.19
N ASN A 377 0.93 -27.57 -3.20
CA ASN A 377 0.67 -27.08 -4.57
C ASN A 377 -0.83 -27.05 -4.88
N TYR A 378 -1.17 -26.49 -6.04
CA TYR A 378 -2.52 -26.43 -6.60
C TYR A 378 -2.52 -26.97 -8.03
N ALA A 379 -3.34 -27.99 -8.30
CA ALA A 379 -3.62 -28.44 -9.65
C ALA A 379 -4.81 -27.65 -10.21
N LEU A 380 -4.59 -26.94 -11.31
CA LEU A 380 -5.64 -26.30 -12.09
C LEU A 380 -5.86 -27.11 -13.36
N THR A 381 -7.11 -27.48 -13.63
CA THR A 381 -7.52 -28.01 -14.93
C THR A 381 -8.20 -26.90 -15.72
N PHE A 382 -7.94 -26.87 -17.02
CA PHE A 382 -8.43 -25.85 -17.94
C PHE A 382 -9.49 -26.41 -18.89
N THR A 383 -10.34 -25.52 -19.42
CA THR A 383 -11.37 -25.86 -20.43
C THR A 383 -10.80 -26.27 -21.78
N SER A 384 -9.51 -26.04 -22.02
CA SER A 384 -8.81 -26.35 -23.28
C SER A 384 -7.37 -26.76 -22.99
N PRO A 385 -6.72 -27.52 -23.89
CA PRO A 385 -5.36 -28.02 -23.68
C PRO A 385 -4.34 -26.93 -23.36
N VAL A 386 -3.41 -27.21 -22.46
CA VAL A 386 -2.28 -26.33 -22.14
C VAL A 386 -1.47 -26.08 -23.42
N PRO A 387 -1.08 -24.83 -23.72
CA PRO A 387 -0.22 -24.55 -24.87
C PRO A 387 1.07 -25.37 -24.84
N SER A 388 1.51 -25.88 -26.00
CA SER A 388 2.66 -26.79 -26.10
C SER A 388 4.01 -26.16 -25.72
N ASN A 389 4.08 -24.83 -25.68
CA ASN A 389 5.27 -24.07 -25.32
C ASN A 389 5.34 -23.73 -23.82
N VAL A 390 4.38 -24.17 -23.00
CA VAL A 390 4.36 -23.96 -21.54
C VAL A 390 5.07 -25.09 -20.84
N ASN A 391 6.04 -24.76 -19.98
CA ASN A 391 6.89 -25.73 -19.30
C ASN A 391 6.87 -25.56 -17.77
N ALA A 392 7.38 -26.56 -17.06
CA ALA A 392 7.70 -26.38 -15.65
C ALA A 392 8.77 -25.28 -15.49
N GLY A 393 8.59 -24.42 -14.49
CA GLY A 393 9.41 -23.23 -14.27
C GLY A 393 8.89 -21.96 -14.94
N ASP A 394 7.96 -22.06 -15.89
CA ASP A 394 7.17 -20.91 -16.36
C ASP A 394 6.17 -20.45 -15.28
N PHE A 395 5.43 -19.39 -15.58
CA PHE A 395 4.46 -18.80 -14.66
C PHE A 395 3.07 -18.73 -15.28
N ALA A 396 2.07 -18.48 -14.44
CA ALA A 396 0.77 -17.98 -14.86
C ALA A 396 0.31 -16.82 -13.97
N GLU A 397 -0.48 -15.91 -14.53
CA GLU A 397 -1.08 -14.77 -13.84
C GLU A 397 -2.61 -14.83 -13.99
N ASN A 398 -3.35 -14.54 -12.92
CA ASN A 398 -4.80 -14.48 -12.99
C ASN A 398 -5.25 -13.21 -13.75
N LYS A 399 -5.83 -13.40 -14.94
CA LYS A 399 -6.31 -12.30 -15.80
C LYS A 399 -7.58 -11.64 -15.28
N THR A 400 -8.45 -12.45 -14.68
CA THR A 400 -9.80 -12.03 -14.23
C THR A 400 -9.70 -11.03 -13.08
N TRP A 401 -8.76 -11.28 -12.18
CA TRP A 401 -8.58 -10.55 -10.94
C TRP A 401 -7.40 -9.58 -11.01
N THR A 402 -7.54 -8.61 -11.93
CA THR A 402 -6.64 -7.45 -12.06
C THR A 402 -7.44 -6.14 -12.01
N ALA A 403 -7.09 -5.24 -11.09
CA ALA A 403 -7.78 -3.97 -10.88
C ALA A 403 -6.99 -2.80 -11.50
N GLY A 404 -7.71 -1.80 -11.98
CA GLY A 404 -7.14 -0.47 -12.25
C GLY A 404 -7.06 0.37 -10.98
N LEU A 405 -6.40 1.53 -11.08
CA LEU A 405 -6.27 2.49 -9.98
C LEU A 405 -6.61 3.90 -10.44
N GLU A 406 -7.37 4.62 -9.61
CA GLU A 406 -7.50 6.07 -9.67
C GLU A 406 -7.10 6.66 -8.32
N LEU A 407 -5.93 7.30 -8.27
CA LEU A 407 -5.38 7.92 -7.07
C LEU A 407 -5.29 9.43 -7.29
N ARG A 408 -6.11 10.19 -6.54
CA ARG A 408 -6.33 11.62 -6.77
C ARG A 408 -6.29 12.44 -5.49
N ARG A 409 -5.63 13.61 -5.56
CA ARG A 409 -5.62 14.61 -4.48
C ARG A 409 -5.12 14.07 -3.13
N CYS A 410 -4.26 13.07 -3.18
CA CYS A 410 -3.64 12.45 -2.02
C CYS A 410 -2.33 13.14 -1.64
N LYS A 411 -1.92 12.99 -0.38
CA LYS A 411 -0.64 13.47 0.13
C LYS A 411 0.17 12.29 0.67
N VAL A 412 1.26 11.97 -0.01
CA VAL A 412 2.27 11.02 0.48
C VAL A 412 3.37 11.83 1.13
N LEU A 413 3.48 11.74 2.45
CA LEU A 413 4.42 12.54 3.25
C LEU A 413 5.61 11.67 3.69
N LYS A 414 6.75 12.29 4.00
CA LYS A 414 7.99 11.60 4.38
C LYS A 414 7.91 11.11 5.83
N ARG A 415 6.75 10.57 6.22
CA ARG A 415 6.46 10.03 7.54
C ARG A 415 6.24 8.52 7.47
N ASN A 416 6.60 7.87 6.37
CA ASN A 416 6.58 6.42 6.24
C ASN A 416 7.94 5.88 5.79
N ARG A 417 8.28 4.72 6.34
CA ARG A 417 9.07 3.71 5.65
C ARG A 417 8.09 3.01 4.70
N ALA A 418 8.34 2.66 3.44
CA ALA A 418 9.54 2.88 2.64
C ALA A 418 9.20 3.68 1.37
N ARG A 419 8.52 3.07 0.39
CA ARG A 419 8.16 3.76 -0.87
C ARG A 419 6.85 4.53 -0.69
N GLY A 420 6.55 5.37 -1.67
CA GLY A 420 5.21 5.95 -1.81
C GLY A 420 4.23 4.90 -2.31
N LEU A 421 4.14 4.74 -3.63
CA LEU A 421 3.21 3.81 -4.27
C LEU A 421 3.98 2.62 -4.88
N LEU A 422 3.46 1.41 -4.75
CA LEU A 422 3.84 0.23 -5.52
C LEU A 422 2.64 -0.20 -6.37
N VAL A 423 2.69 0.01 -7.69
CA VAL A 423 1.50 -0.21 -8.54
C VAL A 423 1.85 -1.00 -9.79
N THR A 424 1.40 -2.24 -9.83
CA THR A 424 1.82 -3.23 -10.81
C THR A 424 0.58 -3.95 -11.35
N THR A 425 0.00 -3.46 -12.46
CA THR A 425 -1.26 -3.98 -13.00
C THR A 425 -1.42 -3.76 -14.50
N PRO A 426 -1.98 -4.72 -15.27
CA PRO A 426 -2.28 -4.51 -16.68
C PRO A 426 -3.37 -3.48 -16.95
N LYS A 427 -4.16 -3.10 -15.95
CA LYS A 427 -5.30 -2.20 -16.12
C LYS A 427 -4.85 -0.75 -16.14
N ARG A 428 -5.78 0.14 -16.51
CA ARG A 428 -5.55 1.58 -16.49
C ARG A 428 -5.23 2.05 -15.07
N VAL A 429 -4.15 2.81 -14.95
CA VAL A 429 -3.75 3.51 -13.72
C VAL A 429 -3.68 5.00 -13.97
N VAL A 430 -4.29 5.78 -13.08
CA VAL A 430 -4.18 7.24 -13.06
C VAL A 430 -3.74 7.70 -11.68
N ILE A 431 -2.59 8.37 -11.65
CA ILE A 431 -2.01 9.04 -10.49
C ILE A 431 -2.02 10.53 -10.83
N GLU A 432 -3.00 11.26 -10.30
CA GLU A 432 -3.26 12.65 -10.70
C GLU A 432 -3.49 13.61 -9.54
N ASP A 433 -2.97 14.83 -9.64
CA ASP A 433 -3.14 15.91 -8.66
C ASP A 433 -2.68 15.57 -7.24
N ASN A 434 -1.64 14.75 -7.09
CA ASN A 434 -1.12 14.33 -5.79
C ASN A 434 0.14 15.11 -5.40
N TYR A 435 0.41 15.14 -4.10
CA TYR A 435 1.66 15.63 -3.53
C TYR A 435 2.47 14.48 -2.96
N PHE A 436 3.74 14.37 -3.38
CA PHE A 436 4.69 13.38 -2.92
C PHE A 436 5.88 14.05 -2.25
N ARG A 437 6.22 13.55 -1.08
CA ARG A 437 7.47 13.79 -0.38
C ARG A 437 7.78 12.50 0.38
N THR A 438 8.82 11.77 0.00
CA THR A 438 9.01 10.37 0.43
C THR A 438 10.43 10.08 0.84
N ALA A 439 10.60 9.11 1.74
CA ALA A 439 11.91 8.63 2.12
C ALA A 439 12.51 7.79 0.99
N GLY A 440 11.81 6.75 0.54
CA GLY A 440 12.14 6.03 -0.68
C GLY A 440 11.63 6.71 -1.96
N THR A 441 11.62 5.93 -3.04
CA THR A 441 11.01 6.33 -4.33
C THR A 441 9.54 6.67 -4.14
N ALA A 442 9.05 7.67 -4.87
CA ALA A 442 7.68 8.12 -4.77
C ALA A 442 6.72 7.11 -5.43
N ILE A 443 7.16 6.53 -6.54
CA ILE A 443 6.39 5.54 -7.32
C ILE A 443 7.35 4.44 -7.75
N LEU A 444 7.03 3.22 -7.35
CA LEU A 444 7.66 1.98 -7.81
C LEU A 444 6.68 1.23 -8.70
N ILE A 445 7.12 0.87 -9.89
CA ILE A 445 6.43 -0.07 -10.79
C ILE A 445 7.32 -1.31 -10.88
N GLU A 446 6.79 -2.46 -10.47
CA GLU A 446 7.54 -3.71 -10.41
C GLU A 446 6.86 -4.77 -11.27
N GLY A 447 7.02 -6.04 -10.92
CA GLY A 447 6.67 -7.19 -11.75
C GLY A 447 7.59 -8.31 -11.33
N ASP A 448 7.36 -8.80 -10.11
CA ASP A 448 8.30 -9.70 -9.46
C ASP A 448 8.00 -11.16 -9.77
N LEU A 449 9.04 -11.86 -10.22
CA LEU A 449 9.05 -13.29 -10.55
C LEU A 449 10.03 -14.07 -9.67
N ASN A 450 10.71 -13.42 -8.73
CA ASN A 450 11.87 -13.98 -8.04
C ASN A 450 11.64 -14.21 -6.53
N PHE A 451 10.91 -13.33 -5.82
CA PHE A 451 10.81 -13.41 -4.36
C PHE A 451 9.38 -13.23 -3.81
N TRP A 452 8.75 -12.08 -4.04
CA TRP A 452 7.38 -11.74 -3.67
C TRP A 452 6.34 -12.34 -4.60
N PHE A 453 6.71 -12.61 -5.86
CA PHE A 453 5.82 -13.14 -6.89
C PHE A 453 4.60 -12.23 -7.13
N GLU A 454 4.80 -10.92 -7.03
CA GLU A 454 3.77 -9.90 -7.27
C GLU A 454 3.67 -9.62 -8.77
N ALA A 455 2.55 -10.02 -9.37
CA ALA A 455 2.34 -9.95 -10.81
C ALA A 455 1.79 -8.61 -11.25
N GLY A 456 2.07 -8.27 -12.51
CA GLY A 456 1.33 -7.26 -13.26
C GLY A 456 2.20 -6.47 -14.22
N ALA A 457 2.31 -6.90 -15.47
CA ALA A 457 2.88 -6.06 -16.51
C ALA A 457 1.95 -4.86 -16.80
N THR A 458 2.36 -3.67 -16.36
CA THR A 458 1.73 -2.37 -16.63
C THR A 458 1.60 -2.10 -18.14
N THR A 459 0.41 -1.70 -18.61
CA THR A 459 0.17 -1.41 -20.04
C THR A 459 -0.50 -0.06 -20.32
N ASN A 460 -0.89 0.69 -19.29
CA ASN A 460 -1.54 2.00 -19.40
C ASN A 460 -1.44 2.76 -18.07
N LEU A 461 -0.37 3.53 -17.89
CA LEU A 461 -0.11 4.31 -16.69
C LEU A 461 0.00 5.80 -17.01
N GLN A 462 -0.78 6.62 -16.31
CA GLN A 462 -0.75 8.07 -16.40
C GLN A 462 -0.37 8.67 -15.04
N ILE A 463 0.78 9.33 -14.99
CA ILE A 463 1.28 10.10 -13.85
C ILE A 463 1.24 11.56 -14.28
N LYS A 464 0.23 12.31 -13.83
CA LYS A 464 0.02 13.68 -14.31
C LYS A 464 -0.35 14.70 -13.24
N ASN A 465 0.09 15.94 -13.43
CA ASN A 465 -0.25 17.06 -12.55
C ASN A 465 0.14 16.83 -11.07
N ASN A 466 1.13 15.98 -10.80
CA ASN A 466 1.61 15.73 -9.44
C ASN A 466 2.77 16.67 -9.09
N VAL A 467 2.97 16.88 -7.79
CA VAL A 467 4.16 17.54 -7.25
C VAL A 467 5.01 16.51 -6.51
N PHE A 468 6.24 16.30 -6.97
CA PHE A 468 7.26 15.51 -6.29
C PHE A 468 8.25 16.46 -5.62
N GLU A 469 8.21 16.58 -4.30
CA GLU A 469 9.04 17.50 -3.55
C GLU A 469 10.00 16.77 -2.61
N ASN A 470 11.28 16.79 -2.98
CA ASN A 470 12.38 16.20 -2.21
C ASN A 470 12.12 14.74 -1.83
N CYS A 471 11.58 13.97 -2.77
CA CYS A 471 11.48 12.51 -2.68
C CYS A 471 12.85 11.86 -2.71
N LEU A 472 12.92 10.59 -2.31
CA LEU A 472 14.14 9.77 -2.36
C LEU A 472 15.24 10.26 -1.40
N THR A 473 14.88 10.68 -0.18
CA THR A 473 15.87 11.08 0.85
C THR A 473 16.65 9.91 1.46
N SER A 474 16.17 8.68 1.25
CA SER A 474 16.71 7.39 1.72
C SER A 474 16.49 6.28 0.67
N GLY A 475 16.71 6.60 -0.60
CA GLY A 475 16.80 5.66 -1.72
C GLY A 475 18.18 5.03 -1.85
N ASN A 476 18.53 4.62 -3.07
CA ASN A 476 19.73 3.84 -3.35
C ASN A 476 21.01 4.70 -3.33
N LYS A 477 21.92 4.42 -2.38
CA LYS A 477 23.22 5.08 -2.22
C LYS A 477 24.36 4.36 -2.93
N ASN A 478 24.29 3.04 -3.09
CA ASN A 478 25.45 2.20 -3.44
C ASN A 478 25.24 1.32 -4.68
N GLY A 479 24.13 1.44 -5.40
CA GLY A 479 23.76 0.54 -6.50
C GLY A 479 23.13 -0.78 -6.03
N ASN A 480 22.80 -0.93 -4.75
CA ASN A 480 22.21 -2.15 -4.22
C ASN A 480 20.68 -2.16 -4.37
N ARG A 481 20.15 -3.20 -5.02
CA ARG A 481 18.72 -3.36 -5.33
C ARG A 481 17.80 -3.46 -4.11
N GLY A 482 18.34 -3.71 -2.91
CA GLY A 482 17.57 -3.84 -1.66
C GLY A 482 17.20 -2.51 -0.96
N GLU A 483 17.73 -1.38 -1.41
CA GLU A 483 17.41 -0.06 -0.85
C GLU A 483 16.08 0.48 -1.42
N TRP A 484 15.51 1.54 -0.83
CA TRP A 484 14.12 1.97 -1.09
C TRP A 484 13.92 2.73 -2.43
N GLY A 485 14.40 2.18 -3.53
CA GLY A 485 14.26 2.71 -4.90
C GLY A 485 15.47 3.53 -5.39
N GLU A 486 15.56 3.74 -6.70
CA GLU A 486 16.77 4.27 -7.36
C GLU A 486 16.60 5.69 -7.92
N ALA A 487 15.37 6.10 -8.18
CA ALA A 487 15.01 7.43 -8.65
C ALA A 487 13.68 7.90 -8.05
N VAL A 488 13.28 9.16 -8.27
CA VAL A 488 11.95 9.66 -7.83
C VAL A 488 10.82 8.75 -8.32
N ILE A 489 10.92 8.27 -9.57
CA ILE A 489 10.08 7.20 -10.13
C ILE A 489 10.99 6.03 -10.52
N THR A 490 10.74 4.84 -9.99
CA THR A 490 11.50 3.62 -10.25
C THR A 490 10.62 2.59 -10.96
N ILE A 491 11.05 2.08 -12.10
CA ILE A 491 10.36 1.03 -12.88
C ILE A 491 11.35 -0.12 -13.07
N THR A 492 11.23 -1.18 -12.29
CA THR A 492 12.25 -2.23 -12.19
C THR A 492 11.64 -3.62 -12.01
N PRO A 493 10.97 -4.19 -13.03
CA PRO A 493 10.49 -5.57 -12.97
C PRO A 493 11.65 -6.55 -12.74
N SER A 494 11.32 -7.77 -12.30
CA SER A 494 12.32 -8.82 -12.10
C SER A 494 12.92 -9.32 -13.42
N HIS A 495 12.17 -9.24 -14.52
CA HIS A 495 12.69 -9.49 -15.87
C HIS A 495 13.75 -8.45 -16.27
N GLN A 496 14.93 -8.92 -16.70
CA GLN A 496 16.03 -8.06 -17.15
C GLN A 496 16.28 -8.25 -18.65
N PRO A 497 16.36 -7.15 -19.43
CA PRO A 497 16.65 -7.21 -20.87
C PRO A 497 18.06 -7.78 -21.10
N GLN A 498 18.23 -8.56 -22.17
CA GLN A 498 19.52 -9.15 -22.54
C GLN A 498 20.22 -8.38 -23.66
N ASN A 499 19.46 -7.68 -24.51
CA ASN A 499 19.95 -6.90 -25.66
C ASN A 499 18.84 -5.97 -26.20
N SER A 500 19.16 -5.19 -27.25
CA SER A 500 18.23 -4.29 -27.94
C SER A 500 17.06 -4.98 -28.65
N SER A 501 17.10 -6.30 -28.83
CA SER A 501 15.99 -7.09 -29.39
C SER A 501 15.04 -7.65 -28.34
N THR A 502 15.36 -7.54 -27.04
CA THR A 502 14.50 -8.07 -25.97
C THR A 502 13.19 -7.28 -25.88
N GLU A 503 12.05 -7.98 -25.86
CA GLU A 503 10.73 -7.34 -25.78
C GLU A 503 10.47 -6.78 -24.37
N PRO A 504 10.06 -5.50 -24.25
CA PRO A 504 9.76 -4.90 -22.96
C PRO A 504 8.60 -5.55 -22.17
N TYR A 505 8.76 -5.63 -20.85
CA TYR A 505 7.75 -6.13 -19.91
C TYR A 505 6.61 -5.13 -19.69
N HIS A 506 6.94 -3.86 -19.46
CA HIS A 506 5.97 -2.77 -19.27
C HIS A 506 5.72 -2.00 -20.55
N LYS A 507 4.52 -1.41 -20.66
CA LYS A 507 4.08 -0.67 -21.84
C LYS A 507 3.30 0.60 -21.47
N ASN A 508 3.41 1.63 -22.30
CA ASN A 508 2.62 2.87 -22.29
C ASN A 508 2.57 3.57 -20.93
N ILE A 509 3.71 4.10 -20.49
CA ILE A 509 3.85 4.89 -19.26
C ILE A 509 4.01 6.36 -19.63
N ARG A 510 3.08 7.20 -19.20
CA ARG A 510 3.06 8.65 -19.46
C ARG A 510 3.24 9.44 -18.17
N ILE A 511 4.31 10.21 -18.10
CA ILE A 511 4.68 11.08 -16.98
C ILE A 511 4.61 12.52 -17.52
N THR A 512 3.49 13.19 -17.29
CA THR A 512 3.17 14.46 -17.97
C THR A 512 2.75 15.57 -17.03
N ASN A 513 3.17 16.81 -17.28
CA ASN A 513 2.70 17.99 -16.54
C ASN A 513 2.97 17.93 -15.02
N ASN A 514 3.98 17.19 -14.57
CA ASN A 514 4.34 17.12 -13.16
C ASN A 514 5.40 18.17 -12.81
N GLN A 515 5.46 18.53 -11.52
CA GLN A 515 6.54 19.34 -10.98
C GLN A 515 7.48 18.48 -10.13
N PHE A 516 8.74 18.39 -10.53
CA PHE A 516 9.81 17.70 -9.80
C PHE A 516 10.68 18.75 -9.10
N LYS A 517 10.50 18.94 -7.80
CA LYS A 517 11.38 19.75 -6.96
C LYS A 517 12.40 18.82 -6.30
N VAL A 518 13.59 18.72 -6.88
CA VAL A 518 14.57 17.66 -6.55
C VAL A 518 15.86 18.24 -5.99
N PHE A 519 16.40 17.60 -4.96
CA PHE A 519 17.69 17.95 -4.38
C PHE A 519 18.85 17.15 -4.99
N ASP A 520 18.57 16.02 -5.65
CA ASP A 520 19.55 15.15 -6.30
C ASP A 520 19.21 14.97 -7.81
N SER A 521 20.02 14.19 -8.52
CA SER A 521 19.97 13.95 -9.96
C SER A 521 18.83 13.03 -10.43
N PRO A 522 18.56 11.86 -9.81
CA PRO A 522 17.72 10.86 -10.45
C PRO A 522 16.23 11.23 -10.52
N LEU A 523 15.71 11.41 -11.75
CA LEU A 523 14.28 11.62 -12.00
C LEU A 523 13.56 10.29 -12.23
N VAL A 524 14.07 9.49 -13.17
CA VAL A 524 13.46 8.21 -13.56
C VAL A 524 14.51 7.13 -13.73
N ARG A 525 14.25 5.98 -13.12
CA ARG A 525 14.91 4.70 -13.41
C ARG A 525 13.90 3.82 -14.13
N ALA A 526 14.23 3.30 -15.31
CA ALA A 526 13.33 2.40 -16.03
C ALA A 526 14.04 1.20 -16.65
N VAL A 527 13.46 0.01 -16.42
CA VAL A 527 13.88 -1.26 -17.02
C VAL A 527 12.73 -1.84 -17.82
N SER A 528 12.99 -2.26 -19.04
CA SER A 528 12.07 -3.07 -19.86
C SER A 528 10.71 -2.38 -20.07
N VAL A 529 10.74 -1.15 -20.61
CA VAL A 529 9.53 -0.36 -20.92
C VAL A 529 9.44 -0.03 -22.42
N ARG A 530 8.30 -0.31 -23.06
CA ARG A 530 7.95 0.20 -24.40
C ARG A 530 6.97 1.37 -24.28
N GLY A 531 7.28 2.51 -24.89
CA GLY A 531 6.41 3.69 -24.84
C GLY A 531 6.50 4.39 -23.49
N LEU A 532 7.66 4.97 -23.18
CA LEU A 532 7.89 5.78 -21.98
C LEU A 532 7.92 7.26 -22.37
N TYR A 533 6.98 8.04 -21.87
CA TYR A 533 6.84 9.46 -22.20
C TYR A 533 7.08 10.31 -20.95
N PHE A 534 8.13 11.13 -20.97
CA PHE A 534 8.41 12.13 -19.95
C PHE A 534 8.28 13.52 -20.56
N ASP A 535 7.09 14.10 -20.45
CA ASP A 535 6.67 15.20 -21.31
C ASP A 535 6.05 16.39 -20.55
N ASN A 536 6.44 17.61 -20.92
CA ASN A 536 5.93 18.85 -20.34
C ASN A 536 6.01 18.93 -18.80
N ASN A 537 7.04 18.32 -18.20
CA ASN A 537 7.29 18.40 -16.76
C ASN A 537 8.17 19.61 -16.43
N ARG A 538 8.05 20.12 -15.20
CA ARG A 538 8.91 21.19 -14.66
C ARG A 538 9.87 20.62 -13.62
N ILE A 539 11.16 20.72 -13.86
CA ILE A 539 12.22 20.30 -12.93
C ILE A 539 12.77 21.55 -12.25
N VAL A 540 12.73 21.57 -10.92
CA VAL A 540 13.20 22.66 -10.07
C VAL A 540 14.27 22.11 -9.14
N LYS A 541 15.46 22.71 -9.12
CA LYS A 541 16.51 22.30 -8.22
C LYS A 541 16.20 22.82 -6.82
N THR A 542 16.40 21.99 -5.81
CA THR A 542 16.43 22.43 -4.42
C THR A 542 17.78 22.10 -3.80
N GLU A 543 18.09 22.78 -2.70
CA GLU A 543 19.32 22.58 -1.91
C GLU A 543 18.98 22.06 -0.50
N LYS A 544 17.79 21.47 -0.33
CA LYS A 544 17.29 21.05 0.99
C LYS A 544 18.09 19.90 1.60
N TYR A 545 18.62 19.00 0.76
CA TYR A 545 19.46 17.88 1.17
C TYR A 545 20.66 17.79 0.24
N THR A 546 21.78 17.30 0.76
CA THR A 546 22.98 17.04 -0.05
C THR A 546 22.70 15.88 -1.03
N PRO A 547 23.07 15.98 -2.31
CA PRO A 547 23.05 14.84 -3.24
C PRO A 547 23.86 13.63 -2.72
N TYR A 548 23.37 12.40 -2.88
CA TYR A 548 24.07 11.19 -2.44
C TYR A 548 23.86 9.96 -3.33
N THR A 549 22.82 9.96 -4.17
CA THR A 549 22.43 8.78 -4.97
C THR A 549 23.54 8.32 -5.91
N TRP A 550 23.64 7.02 -6.15
CA TRP A 550 24.70 6.43 -6.99
C TRP A 550 24.50 6.69 -8.49
N GLN A 551 23.25 6.78 -8.96
CA GLN A 551 22.91 6.80 -10.40
C GLN A 551 23.54 7.99 -11.16
N LYS A 552 23.78 9.13 -10.48
CA LYS A 552 24.36 10.40 -11.00
C LYS A 552 23.81 10.96 -12.32
N SER A 553 22.76 10.37 -12.88
CA SER A 553 22.11 10.73 -14.14
C SER A 553 20.64 11.05 -13.90
N ALA A 554 20.07 11.89 -14.78
CA ALA A 554 18.66 12.25 -14.69
C ALA A 554 17.77 11.04 -15.02
N PHE A 555 18.18 10.25 -16.00
CA PHE A 555 17.50 9.04 -16.44
C PHE A 555 18.49 7.88 -16.53
N LEU A 556 18.08 6.72 -16.01
CA LEU A 556 18.79 5.44 -16.20
C LEU A 556 17.83 4.43 -16.82
N LEU A 557 18.03 4.16 -18.11
CA LEU A 557 17.12 3.39 -18.95
C LEU A 557 17.80 2.10 -19.40
N ASP A 558 17.16 0.95 -19.16
CA ASP A 558 17.70 -0.36 -19.52
C ASP A 558 16.67 -1.15 -20.32
N GLY A 559 16.97 -1.50 -21.57
CA GLY A 559 16.05 -2.24 -22.44
C GLY A 559 14.73 -1.53 -22.69
N CYS A 560 14.72 -0.20 -22.72
CA CYS A 560 13.54 0.58 -23.04
C CYS A 560 13.41 0.80 -24.56
N ARG A 561 12.19 0.97 -25.07
CA ARG A 561 11.88 1.24 -26.48
C ARG A 561 10.88 2.38 -26.56
N GLU A 562 10.91 3.15 -27.65
CA GLU A 562 9.96 4.23 -27.90
C GLU A 562 9.89 5.22 -26.70
N VAL A 563 11.04 5.76 -26.32
CA VAL A 563 11.18 6.73 -25.22
C VAL A 563 11.12 8.14 -25.79
N GLU A 564 10.25 8.98 -25.24
CA GLU A 564 10.17 10.40 -25.59
C GLU A 564 10.36 11.28 -24.35
N ILE A 565 11.40 12.12 -24.36
CA ILE A 565 11.70 13.09 -23.30
C ILE A 565 11.62 14.48 -23.93
N THR A 566 10.45 15.13 -23.86
CA THR A 566 10.19 16.35 -24.64
C THR A 566 9.48 17.44 -23.83
N ARG A 567 9.59 18.69 -24.27
CA ARG A 567 8.87 19.87 -23.73
C ARG A 567 9.07 20.14 -22.22
N ASN A 568 10.05 19.52 -21.58
CA ASN A 568 10.32 19.72 -20.17
C ASN A 568 11.00 21.08 -19.94
N LYS A 569 10.71 21.71 -18.81
CA LYS A 569 11.34 22.97 -18.38
C LYS A 569 12.26 22.69 -17.20
N LEU A 570 13.54 22.99 -17.36
CA LEU A 570 14.57 22.68 -16.38
C LEU A 570 15.04 24.00 -15.76
N ASP A 571 15.11 24.04 -14.44
CA ASP A 571 15.78 25.10 -13.69
C ASP A 571 17.27 25.14 -14.05
N ASP A 572 17.82 26.34 -14.21
CA ASP A 572 19.22 26.59 -14.55
C ASP A 572 20.19 25.94 -13.54
N LYS A 573 19.77 25.84 -12.26
CA LYS A 573 20.56 25.18 -11.21
C LYS A 573 20.51 23.65 -11.26
N TYR A 574 19.58 23.07 -12.01
CA TYR A 574 19.55 21.63 -12.24
C TYR A 574 20.50 21.30 -13.39
N THR A 575 21.75 20.99 -13.08
CA THR A 575 22.82 20.81 -14.10
C THR A 575 22.95 19.41 -14.65
N THR A 576 22.31 18.40 -14.05
CA THR A 576 22.34 17.01 -14.54
C THR A 576 21.60 16.90 -15.88
N ARG A 577 22.32 16.53 -16.94
CA ARG A 577 21.76 16.36 -18.30
C ARG A 577 21.80 14.92 -18.81
N ASP A 578 22.48 14.01 -18.13
CA ASP A 578 22.72 12.67 -18.64
C ASP A 578 21.47 11.78 -18.66
N VAL A 579 21.27 11.11 -19.80
CA VAL A 579 20.38 9.97 -20.01
C VAL A 579 21.27 8.76 -20.28
N ALA A 580 21.45 7.93 -19.27
CA ALA A 580 22.20 6.68 -19.35
C ALA A 580 21.32 5.58 -19.95
N ILE A 581 21.83 4.88 -20.97
CA ILE A 581 21.09 3.81 -21.64
C ILE A 581 21.89 2.49 -21.68
N SER A 582 21.19 1.35 -21.60
CA SER A 582 21.77 0.01 -21.81
C SER A 582 20.77 -0.95 -22.46
N HIS A 583 21.26 -1.98 -23.17
CA HIS A 583 20.45 -2.99 -23.89
C HIS A 583 19.34 -2.37 -24.79
N MET A 584 19.63 -1.23 -25.39
CA MET A 584 18.75 -0.46 -26.26
C MET A 584 19.56 0.38 -27.23
N GLU A 585 18.96 0.81 -28.33
CA GLU A 585 19.62 1.64 -29.34
C GLU A 585 19.45 3.13 -29.03
N ASN A 586 20.36 3.98 -29.52
CA ASN A 586 20.19 5.43 -29.40
C ASN A 586 18.89 5.93 -30.04
N SER A 587 18.47 5.30 -31.14
CA SER A 587 17.23 5.62 -31.85
C SER A 587 15.97 5.29 -31.05
N ASP A 588 16.07 4.52 -29.96
CA ASP A 588 14.95 4.26 -29.05
C ASP A 588 14.60 5.48 -28.20
N VAL A 589 15.45 6.52 -28.15
CA VAL A 589 15.24 7.72 -27.33
C VAL A 589 15.16 8.97 -28.20
N LYS A 590 14.04 9.68 -28.09
CA LYS A 590 13.83 10.98 -28.73
C LYS A 590 13.90 12.11 -27.71
N ILE A 591 14.88 12.99 -27.90
CA ILE A 591 15.12 14.16 -27.05
C ILE A 591 15.37 15.37 -27.95
N PRO A 592 14.72 16.53 -27.72
CA PRO A 592 15.06 17.78 -28.40
C PRO A 592 16.46 18.26 -28.03
N ASP A 593 17.14 18.93 -28.96
CA ASP A 593 18.48 19.46 -28.75
C ASP A 593 18.58 20.37 -27.52
N GLY A 594 19.66 20.22 -26.75
CA GLY A 594 19.97 21.04 -25.59
C GLY A 594 19.20 20.71 -24.30
N LEU A 595 18.21 19.82 -24.33
CA LEU A 595 17.41 19.47 -23.15
C LEU A 595 18.11 18.47 -22.22
N PHE A 596 18.47 17.32 -22.76
CA PHE A 596 19.22 16.24 -22.11
C PHE A 596 20.17 15.62 -23.13
N LYS A 597 21.16 14.84 -22.70
CA LYS A 597 22.13 14.20 -23.58
C LYS A 597 22.21 12.71 -23.30
N VAL A 598 22.10 11.89 -24.35
CA VAL A 598 22.30 10.45 -24.27
C VAL A 598 23.78 10.15 -24.05
N ASN A 599 24.09 9.29 -23.08
CA ASN A 599 25.44 8.84 -22.78
C ASN A 599 25.51 7.31 -22.83
N LEU A 600 26.34 6.80 -23.74
CA LEU A 600 26.53 5.36 -24.00
C LEU A 600 27.47 4.69 -22.99
N ASN A 601 28.23 5.46 -22.22
CA ASN A 601 29.32 4.97 -21.36
C ASN A 601 28.98 4.97 -19.86
N ALA A 602 27.70 5.02 -19.50
CA ALA A 602 27.29 4.78 -18.11
C ALA A 602 27.29 3.26 -17.84
N THR A 603 28.49 2.64 -17.89
CA THR A 603 28.70 1.28 -17.41
C THR A 603 28.47 1.21 -15.92
N ARG A 604 27.79 0.12 -15.52
CA ARG A 604 27.33 -0.26 -14.18
C ARG A 604 28.35 -0.09 -13.06
#